data_AF-A0A3R7DI02-F1
#
_entry.id   AF-A0A3R7DI02-F1
#
_cell.length_a   1.000
_cell.length_b   1.000
_cell.length_c   1.000
_cell.angle_alpha   90.00
_cell.angle_beta   90.00
_cell.angle_gamma   90.00
#
_symmetry.space_group_name_H-M   'P 1'
#
loop_
_entity.id
_entity.type
_entity.pdbx_description
1 polymer ?
#
loop_
_entity_poly.entity_id
_entity_poly.type
_entity_poly.pdbx_seq_one_letter_code
_entity_poly.pdbx_strand_id
1 'polypeptide(L)' 'MIRCAICGERKASATLRVCADCIRRGKGMEYIEEAHAKIRAAYKLVSSPPKTKGGITCGLCANECK' A
#
# COMPACT_ATOMS: atom_id res chain seq x y z
N MET A 1 5.47 -6.88 15.85
CA MET A 1 6.21 -6.85 14.56
C MET A 1 6.38 -8.27 14.06
N ILE A 2 6.34 -8.49 12.75
CA ILE A 2 6.47 -9.82 12.13
C ILE A 2 7.67 -9.86 11.17
N ARG A 3 8.05 -11.05 10.69
CA ARG A 3 9.06 -11.20 9.62
C ARG A 3 8.44 -10.82 8.27
N CYS A 4 9.26 -10.22 7.39
CA CYS A 4 8.89 -9.91 6.02
C CYS A 4 8.43 -11.17 5.28
N ALA A 5 7.24 -11.13 4.68
CA ALA A 5 6.69 -12.24 3.91
C ALA A 5 7.50 -12.58 2.64
N ILE A 6 8.36 -11.66 2.17
CA ILE A 6 9.12 -11.83 0.93
C ILE A 6 10.54 -12.33 1.19
N CYS A 7 11.27 -11.70 2.12
CA CYS A 7 12.67 -12.06 2.38
C CYS A 7 12.89 -12.83 3.69
N GLY A 8 11.92 -12.86 4.62
CA GLY A 8 12.03 -13.57 5.90
C GLY A 8 13.04 -12.98 6.91
N GLU A 9 13.93 -12.11 6.48
CA GLU A 9 15.06 -11.60 7.28
C GLU A 9 14.69 -10.36 8.10
N ARG A 10 14.09 -9.37 7.45
CA ARG A 10 13.81 -8.06 8.07
C ARG A 10 12.46 -8.03 8.75
N LYS A 11 12.33 -7.14 9.75
CA LYS A 11 11.06 -6.86 10.42
C LYS A 11 10.12 -6.09 9.47
N ALA A 12 8.85 -6.41 9.56
CA ALA A 12 7.76 -5.72 8.87
C ALA A 12 6.64 -5.38 9.88
N SER A 13 5.84 -4.37 9.54
CA SER A 13 4.61 -4.11 10.26
C SER A 13 3.60 -5.24 10.00
N ALA A 14 2.71 -5.49 10.97
CA ALA A 14 1.66 -6.50 10.78
C ALA A 14 0.70 -6.12 9.64
N THR A 15 0.49 -4.83 9.42
CA THR A 15 -0.38 -4.29 8.36
C THR A 15 0.22 -4.52 6.96
N LEU A 16 1.49 -4.19 6.74
CA LEU A 16 2.11 -4.30 5.40
C LEU A 16 2.67 -5.69 5.13
N ARG A 17 3.08 -6.45 6.16
CA ARG A 17 3.70 -7.78 6.08
C ARG A 17 5.02 -7.84 5.28
N VAL A 18 5.41 -6.76 4.62
CA VAL A 18 6.61 -6.62 3.78
C VAL A 18 7.50 -5.50 4.34
N CYS A 19 8.82 -5.72 4.34
CA CYS A 19 9.80 -4.72 4.81
C CYS A 19 10.07 -3.64 3.75
N ALA A 20 10.51 -2.46 4.19
CA ALA A 20 10.77 -1.31 3.32
C ALA A 20 11.75 -1.62 2.16
N ASP A 21 12.79 -2.41 2.39
CA ASP A 21 13.78 -2.71 1.34
C ASP A 21 13.21 -3.59 0.22
N CYS A 22 12.27 -4.49 0.54
CA CYS A 22 11.57 -5.26 -0.49
C CYS A 22 10.64 -4.36 -1.30
N ILE A 23 9.93 -3.45 -0.63
CA ILE A 23 9.04 -2.46 -1.27
C ILE A 23 9.85 -1.58 -2.23
N ARG A 24 11.00 -1.03 -1.80
CA ARG A 24 11.87 -0.19 -2.64
C ARG A 24 12.44 -0.93 -3.86
N ARG A 25 12.53 -2.26 -3.81
CA ARG A 25 12.94 -3.10 -4.95
C ARG A 25 11.76 -3.52 -5.84
N GLY A 26 10.58 -2.93 -5.64
CA GLY A 26 9.38 -3.23 -6.43
C GLY A 26 8.71 -4.57 -6.10
N LYS A 27 9.01 -5.17 -4.94
CA LYS A 27 8.41 -6.44 -4.53
C LYS A 27 7.23 -6.23 -3.57
N GLY A 28 6.26 -7.14 -3.62
CA GLY A 28 5.17 -7.18 -2.63
C GLY A 28 4.01 -6.25 -2.92
N MET A 29 3.79 -5.91 -4.19
CA MET A 29 2.76 -4.96 -4.58
C MET A 29 1.36 -5.41 -4.16
N GLU A 30 1.08 -6.71 -4.23
CA GLU A 30 -0.16 -7.34 -3.74
C GLU A 30 -0.43 -7.02 -2.25
N TYR A 31 0.59 -7.11 -1.38
CA TYR A 31 0.45 -6.82 0.05
C TYR A 31 0.19 -5.33 0.31
N ILE A 32 0.81 -4.47 -0.49
CA ILE A 32 0.65 -3.02 -0.40
C ILE A 32 -0.76 -2.63 -0.86
N GLU A 33 -1.24 -3.19 -1.96
CA GLU A 33 -2.60 -2.96 -2.48
C GLU A 33 -3.66 -3.48 -1.52
N GLU A 34 -3.48 -4.68 -0.96
CA GLU A 34 -4.35 -5.26 0.06
C GLU A 34 -4.44 -4.35 1.30
N ALA A 35 -3.29 -3.89 1.81
CA ALA A 35 -3.23 -2.99 2.96
C ALA A 35 -3.97 -1.67 2.70
N HIS A 36 -3.79 -1.07 1.52
CA HIS A 36 -4.50 0.14 1.13
C HIS A 36 -6.01 -0.11 1.00
N ALA A 37 -6.42 -1.18 0.32
CA ALA A 37 -7.83 -1.52 0.14
C ALA A 37 -8.53 -1.72 1.49
N LYS A 38 -7.89 -2.42 2.43
CA LYS A 38 -8.43 -2.65 3.78
C LYS A 38 -8.63 -1.35 4.56
N ILE A 39 -7.65 -0.45 4.53
CA ILE A 39 -7.77 0.85 5.21
C ILE A 39 -8.87 1.69 4.55
N ARG A 40 -8.88 1.77 3.21
CA ARG A 40 -9.88 2.55 2.44
C ARG A 40 -11.30 2.06 2.69
N ALA A 41 -11.51 0.74 2.79
CA ALA A 41 -12.81 0.15 3.09
C ALA A 41 -13.37 0.61 4.45
N ALA A 42 -12.53 0.79 5.47
CA ALA A 42 -12.97 1.30 6.79
C ALA A 42 -13.56 2.72 6.71
N TYR A 43 -13.16 3.49 5.70
CA TYR A 43 -13.69 4.83 5.40
C TYR A 43 -14.75 4.83 4.29
N LYS A 44 -15.27 3.66 3.89
CA LYS A 44 -16.23 3.49 2.78
C LYS A 44 -15.72 4.05 1.44
N LEU A 45 -14.40 4.03 1.24
CA LEU A 45 -13.75 4.42 -0.01
C LEU A 45 -13.53 3.19 -0.91
N VAL A 46 -13.51 3.41 -2.23
CA VAL A 46 -13.13 2.39 -3.21
C VAL A 46 -11.71 1.86 -2.97
N SER A 47 -11.42 0.60 -3.31
CA SER A 47 -10.18 -0.12 -2.93
C SER A 47 -8.89 0.54 -3.42
N SER A 48 -8.93 1.21 -4.57
CA SER A 48 -7.82 2.00 -5.12
C SER A 48 -8.28 3.43 -5.41
N PRO A 49 -7.36 4.41 -5.48
CA PRO A 49 -7.70 5.74 -5.97
C PRO A 49 -8.37 5.64 -7.36
N PRO A 50 -9.55 6.25 -7.56
CA PRO A 50 -10.25 6.18 -8.84
C PRO A 50 -9.46 6.95 -9.90
N LYS A 51 -9.11 6.29 -11.00
CA LYS A 51 -8.40 6.88 -12.15
C LYS A 51 -9.41 7.51 -13.12
N THR A 52 -10.00 8.62 -12.72
CA THR A 52 -11.04 9.28 -13.54
C THR A 52 -10.41 10.35 -14.42
N LYS A 53 -10.75 10.38 -15.71
CA LYS A 53 -10.30 11.46 -16.60
C LYS A 53 -10.82 12.80 -16.07
N GLY A 54 -9.92 13.71 -15.69
CA GLY A 54 -10.27 14.98 -15.04
C GLY A 54 -10.51 14.87 -13.52
N GLY A 55 -10.12 13.77 -12.89
CA GLY A 55 -10.23 13.57 -11.44
C GLY A 55 -9.37 14.53 -10.61
N ILE A 56 -9.74 14.70 -9.34
CA ILE A 56 -8.99 15.50 -8.37
C ILE A 56 -7.73 14.76 -7.89
N THR A 57 -6.63 15.50 -7.73
CA THR A 57 -5.37 14.94 -7.22
C THR A 57 -5.44 14.73 -5.72
N CYS A 58 -5.05 13.55 -5.24
CA CYS A 58 -5.00 13.23 -3.81
C CYS A 58 -3.69 13.72 -3.17
N GLY A 59 -3.75 14.78 -2.36
CA GLY A 59 -2.57 15.34 -1.67
C GLY A 59 -2.17 14.66 -0.36
N LEU A 60 -2.73 13.49 -0.02
CA LEU A 60 -2.50 12.84 1.28
C LEU A 60 -1.12 12.17 1.40
N CYS A 61 -0.47 11.86 0.28
CA CYS A 61 0.88 11.30 0.27
C CYS A 61 1.64 11.73 -0.99
N ALA A 62 2.95 11.48 -1.01
CA ALA A 62 3.83 11.85 -2.11
C ALA A 62 3.51 11.17 -3.47
N ASN A 63 2.55 10.24 -3.52
CA ASN A 63 2.16 9.57 -4.75
C ASN A 63 1.15 10.36 -5.58
N GLU A 64 0.49 11.38 -4.99
CA GLU A 64 -0.41 12.31 -5.70
C GLU A 64 -1.39 11.63 -6.67
N CYS A 65 -2.05 10.56 -6.22
CA CYS A 65 -2.88 9.72 -7.08
C CYS A 65 -3.99 10.54 -7.79
N LYS A 66 -4.30 10.18 -9.04
CA LYS A 66 -5.36 10.76 -9.89
C LYS A 66 -6.15 9.67 -10.62
#